data_AF-A0A8C3B1A3-F1
#
_entry.id   AF-A0A8C3B1A3-F1
#
_cell.length_a   1.000
_cell.length_b   1.000
_cell.length_c   1.000
_cell.angle_alpha   90.00
_cell.angle_beta   90.00
_cell.angle_gamma   90.00
#
_symmetry.space_group_name_H-M   'P 1'
#
loop_
_entity.id
_entity.type
_entity.pdbx_description
1 polymer ?
#
loop_
_entity_poly.entity_id
_entity_poly.type
_entity_poly.pdbx_seq_one_letter_code
_entity_poly.pdbx_strand_id
1 'polypeptide(L)'
;RRHNKVMHCSCVSCPGVHLPAKEHLSLSMCFMGQCAQSQRLPAVFPLLFHEKMTFEKIFRHAVDPGDIAVMLQCKFINIWL
;
A
#
# COMPACT_ATOMS: atom_id res chain seq x y z
N ARG A 1 -13.96 1.60 17.49
CA ARG A 1 -12.57 1.39 18.01
C ARG A 1 -11.54 1.90 16.98
N ARG A 2 -10.43 2.50 17.42
CA ARG A 2 -9.31 2.93 16.56
C ARG A 2 -8.41 1.72 16.29
N HIS A 3 -8.15 1.41 15.03
CA HIS A 3 -7.24 0.33 14.64
C HIS A 3 -6.19 0.86 13.68
N ASN A 4 -4.94 0.43 13.90
CA ASN A 4 -3.81 0.75 13.06
C ASN A 4 -3.30 -0.52 12.38
N LYS A 5 -3.06 -0.47 11.08
CA LYS A 5 -2.40 -1.54 10.32
C LYS A 5 -1.17 -0.96 9.62
N VAL A 6 -0.04 -1.62 9.85
CA VAL A 6 1.20 -1.35 9.13
C VAL A 6 1.33 -2.33 7.98
N MET A 7 1.60 -1.80 6.78
CA MET A 7 1.92 -2.57 5.59
C MET A 7 3.39 -2.36 5.24
N HIS A 8 4.05 -3.46 4.89
CA HIS A 8 5.45 -3.47 4.47
C HIS A 8 5.54 -4.09 3.08
N CYS A 9 5.92 -3.27 2.11
CA CYS A 9 6.30 -3.71 0.76
C CYS A 9 7.80 -3.49 0.65
N SER A 10 8.58 -4.52 0.30
CA SER A 10 10.04 -4.42 0.25
C SER A 10 10.58 -4.28 -1.18
N CYS A 11 9.87 -4.85 -2.15
CA CYS A 11 10.33 -4.93 -3.53
C CYS A 11 9.14 -5.07 -4.48
N VAL A 12 9.18 -4.33 -5.59
CA VAL A 12 8.34 -4.58 -6.77
C VAL A 12 9.25 -4.90 -7.95
N SER A 13 9.02 -6.05 -8.57
CA SER A 13 9.75 -6.51 -9.74
C SER A 13 8.78 -6.80 -10.88
N CYS A 14 9.01 -6.21 -12.05
CA CYS A 14 8.20 -6.42 -13.24
C CYS A 14 9.10 -6.75 -14.44
N PRO A 15 9.46 -8.03 -14.65
CA PRO A 15 10.26 -8.42 -15.80
C PRO A 15 9.53 -8.13 -17.11
N GLY A 16 10.25 -7.64 -18.12
CA GLY A 16 9.70 -7.33 -19.45
C GLY A 16 9.01 -5.96 -19.58
N VAL A 17 8.98 -5.16 -18.51
CA VAL A 17 8.48 -3.78 -18.57
C VAL A 17 9.63 -2.83 -18.92
N HIS A 18 9.42 -2.00 -19.95
CA HIS A 18 10.34 -0.91 -20.28
C HIS A 18 9.86 0.37 -19.60
N LEU A 19 10.63 0.87 -18.65
CA LEU A 19 10.36 2.15 -18.01
C LEU A 19 11.05 3.28 -18.78
N PRO A 20 10.36 4.39 -19.08
CA PRO A 20 11.03 5.56 -19.64
C PRO A 20 12.06 6.08 -18.63
N ALA A 21 13.34 6.13 -19.03
CA ALA A 21 14.49 6.38 -18.15
C ALA A 21 14.52 7.76 -17.45
N LYS A 22 13.50 8.61 -17.65
CA LYS A 22 13.41 9.97 -17.09
C LYS A 22 12.39 10.12 -15.97
N GLU A 23 11.58 9.11 -15.69
CA GLU A 23 10.51 9.23 -14.71
C GLU A 23 10.94 8.68 -13.36
N HIS A 24 10.54 9.36 -12.27
CA HIS A 24 10.60 8.77 -10.94
C HIS A 24 9.24 8.14 -10.64
N LEU A 25 9.25 6.89 -10.18
CA LEU A 25 8.05 6.14 -9.83
C LEU A 25 7.73 6.28 -8.35
N SER A 26 6.47 6.04 -7.99
CA SER A 26 6.05 5.96 -6.59
C SER A 26 5.04 4.83 -6.45
N LEU A 27 5.04 4.13 -5.32
CA LEU A 27 3.95 3.21 -5.03
C LEU A 27 2.81 3.96 -4.39
N SER A 28 1.63 3.86 -5.00
CA SER A 28 0.38 4.12 -4.30
C SER A 28 -0.20 2.81 -3.77
N MET A 29 -0.52 2.77 -2.48
CA MET A 29 -1.15 1.63 -1.83
C MET A 29 -2.48 2.07 -1.21
N CYS A 30 -3.57 1.41 -1.58
CA CYS A 30 -4.88 1.68 -0.99
C CYS A 30 -5.29 0.53 -0.07
N PHE A 31 -5.64 0.88 1.18
CA PHE A 31 -6.10 -0.05 2.18
C PHE A 31 -7.12 0.59 3.12
N MET A 32 -8.14 -0.18 3.55
CA MET A 32 -9.20 0.29 4.45
C MET A 32 -9.97 1.55 3.98
N GLY A 33 -9.93 1.88 2.68
CA GLY A 33 -10.54 3.10 2.13
C GLY A 33 -9.66 4.35 2.25
N GLN A 34 -8.39 4.17 2.58
CA GLN A 34 -7.34 5.19 2.56
C GLN A 34 -6.29 4.80 1.52
N CYS A 35 -5.57 5.78 0.99
CA CYS A 35 -4.43 5.53 0.12
C CYS A 35 -3.21 6.28 0.66
N ALA A 36 -2.05 5.63 0.60
CA ALA A 36 -0.76 6.20 0.94
C ALA A 36 0.17 6.07 -0.26
N GLN A 37 1.07 7.03 -0.42
CA GLN A 37 2.04 7.07 -1.50
C GLN A 37 3.44 7.02 -0.91
N SER A 38 4.35 6.27 -1.54
CA SER A 38 5.75 6.24 -1.15
C SER A 38 6.47 7.49 -1.62
N GLN A 39 7.69 7.70 -1.12
CA GLN A 39 8.62 8.58 -1.81
C GLN A 39 8.87 8.13 -3.26
N ARG A 40 9.29 9.11 -4.07
CA ARG A 40 9.67 8.90 -5.46
C ARG A 40 11.01 8.15 -5.53
N LEU A 41 11.05 7.11 -6.34
CA LEU A 41 12.23 6.27 -6.59
C LEU A 41 12.63 6.30 -8.06
N PRO A 42 13.90 6.03 -8.39
CA PRO A 42 14.32 5.84 -9.77
C PRO A 42 13.51 4.72 -10.45
N ALA A 43 13.15 4.92 -11.72
CA ALA A 43 12.47 3.94 -12.56
C ALA A 43 13.39 2.78 -13.00
N VAL A 44 14.00 2.09 -12.03
CA VAL A 44 14.91 0.96 -12.26
C VAL A 44 14.43 -0.22 -11.43
N PHE A 45 14.13 -1.34 -12.08
CA PHE A 45 13.72 -2.55 -11.39
C PHE A 45 14.93 -3.36 -10.86
N PRO A 46 14.76 -4.08 -9.73
CA PRO A 46 13.59 -4.06 -8.84
C PRO A 46 13.47 -2.72 -8.09
N LEU A 47 12.24 -2.21 -7.97
CA LEU A 47 11.97 -1.03 -7.16
C LEU A 47 12.01 -1.43 -5.69
N LEU A 48 12.95 -0.86 -4.93
CA LEU A 48 13.18 -1.20 -3.53
C LEU A 48 12.52 -0.18 -2.61
N PHE A 49 11.68 -0.66 -1.69
CA PHE A 49 10.93 0.16 -0.76
C PHE A 49 11.39 -0.14 0.66
N HIS A 50 11.91 0.89 1.34
CA HIS A 50 12.34 0.80 2.74
C HIS A 50 11.34 1.45 3.70
N GLU A 51 10.20 1.89 3.18
CA GLU A 51 9.18 2.63 3.91
C GLU A 51 8.10 1.72 4.46
N LYS A 52 7.57 2.11 5.62
CA LYS A 52 6.39 1.49 6.23
C LYS A 52 5.20 2.39 5.97
N MET A 53 4.18 1.88 5.29
CA MET A 53 2.92 2.60 5.13
C MET A 53 1.97 2.23 6.26
N THR A 54 1.48 3.24 6.97
CA THR A 54 0.62 3.07 8.14
C THR A 54 -0.77 3.58 7.82
N PHE A 55 -1.77 2.73 8.00
CA PHE A 55 -3.17 3.05 7.72
C PHE A 55 -3.98 2.98 9.01
N GLU A 56 -4.81 4.00 9.22
CA GLU A 56 -5.57 4.14 10.44
C GLU A 56 -7.04 4.36 10.15
N LYS A 57 -7.90 3.51 10.71
CA LYS A 57 -9.34 3.67 10.59
C LYS A 57 -10.02 3.63 11.94
N ILE A 58 -10.98 4.53 12.09
CA ILE A 58 -11.92 4.53 13.20
C ILE A 58 -13.18 3.81 12.72
N PHE A 59 -13.40 2.61 13.26
CA PHE A 59 -14.64 1.87 13.04
C PHE A 59 -15.68 2.35 14.05
N ARG A 60 -16.50 3.32 13.64
CA ARG A 60 -17.50 3.98 14.51
C ARG A 60 -18.68 3.08 14.87
N HIS A 61 -19.02 2.11 14.00
CA HIS A 61 -20.21 1.25 14.15
C HIS A 61 -19.87 -0.24 14.32
N ALA A 62 -18.59 -0.60 14.47
CA ALA A 62 -18.23 -1.98 14.70
C ALA A 62 -18.50 -2.34 16.17
N VAL A 63 -19.51 -3.18 16.39
CA VAL A 63 -19.89 -3.70 17.70
C VAL A 63 -19.08 -4.97 18.00
N ASP A 64 -18.93 -5.84 17.01
CA ASP A 64 -18.19 -7.09 17.12
C ASP A 64 -16.75 -6.98 16.56
N PRO A 65 -15.71 -7.54 17.22
CA PRO A 65 -14.36 -7.60 16.68
C PRO A 65 -14.23 -8.37 15.37
N GLY A 66 -15.09 -9.37 15.13
CA GLY A 66 -15.15 -10.16 13.90
C GLY A 66 -15.55 -9.33 12.68
N ASP A 67 -16.47 -8.39 12.85
CA ASP A 67 -16.82 -7.43 11.79
C ASP A 67 -15.59 -6.60 11.37
N ILE A 68 -14.78 -6.19 12.35
CA ILE A 68 -13.53 -5.47 12.09
C ILE A 68 -12.55 -6.38 11.33
N ALA A 69 -12.44 -7.66 11.70
CA ALA A 69 -11.57 -8.60 11.02
C ALA A 69 -11.95 -8.80 9.54
N VAL A 70 -13.25 -8.92 9.23
CA VAL A 70 -13.75 -9.01 7.85
C VAL A 70 -13.49 -7.72 7.09
N MET A 71 -13.72 -6.55 7.70
CA MET A 71 -13.42 -5.25 7.07
C MET A 71 -11.92 -4.99 6.86
N LEU A 72 -11.06 -5.65 7.64
CA LEU A 72 -9.60 -5.61 7.53
C LEU A 72 -9.05 -6.61 6.48
N GLN A 73 -9.87 -7.52 5.96
CA GLN A 73 -9.41 -8.42 4.90
C GLN A 73 -9.13 -7.61 3.61
N CYS A 74 -7.86 -7.48 3.25
CA CYS A 74 -7.41 -7.00 1.95
C CYS A 74 -7.97 -7.91 0.85
N LYS A 75 -8.80 -7.37 -0.05
CA LYS A 75 -9.17 -8.12 -1.27
C LYS A 75 -8.29 -7.78 -2.47
N PHE A 76 -7.85 -6.53 -2.61
CA PHE A 76 -6.96 -6.12 -3.70
C PHE A 76 -6.08 -4.95 -3.26
N ILE A 77 -4.76 -5.04 -3.47
CA ILE A 77 -3.85 -3.91 -3.39
C ILE A 77 -3.61 -3.44 -4.83
N ASN A 78 -4.22 -2.33 -5.20
CA ASN A 78 -3.92 -1.70 -6.49
C ASN A 78 -2.63 -0.91 -6.34
N ILE A 79 -1.58 -1.38 -7.01
CA ILE A 79 -0.31 -0.69 -7.11
C ILE A 79 -0.32 0.08 -8.43
N TRP A 80 -0.28 1.40 -8.33
CA TRP A 80 -0.02 2.28 -9.46
C TRP A 80 1.45 2.71 -9.36
N LEU A 81 2.21 2.49 -10.43
CA LEU A 81 3.63 2.87 -10.58
C LEU A 81 3.74 4.20 -11.32
#